data_AF-A0A090S6V5-F1
#
_entry.id   AF-A0A090S6V5-F1
#
_cell.length_a   1.000
_cell.length_b   1.000
_cell.length_c   1.000
_cell.angle_alpha   90.00
_cell.angle_beta   90.00
_cell.angle_gamma   90.00
#
_symmetry.space_group_name_H-M   'P 1'
#
loop_
_entity.id
_entity.type
_entity.pdbx_description
1 polymer ?
#
loop_
_entity_poly.entity_id
_entity_poly.type
_entity_poly.pdbx_seq_one_letter_code
_entity_poly.pdbx_strand_id
1 'polypeptide(L)'
;MDFVSSQMSLVCELLSSSITRQIINIRLVESKERAEASERSTREFLAMINHELRTPLNGLLGSVELLADTGLSDGQKDLHHNLSQSGQLLRSIINDLLDFSKIDAGMLELIESDFTWKSLESTAKHF
;
A
#
# COMPACT_ATOMS: atom_id res chain seq x y z
N MET A 1 45.24 24.79 -41.19
CA MET A 1 45.19 23.43 -40.62
C MET A 1 44.68 23.46 -39.19
N ASP A 2 45.24 24.30 -38.32
CA ASP A 2 44.89 24.34 -36.88
C ASP A 2 43.43 24.72 -36.59
N PHE A 3 42.85 25.69 -37.31
CA PHE A 3 41.44 26.06 -37.13
C PHE A 3 40.47 24.90 -37.40
N VAL A 4 40.70 24.14 -38.47
CA VAL A 4 39.86 22.99 -38.82
C VAL A 4 40.00 21.89 -37.76
N SER A 5 41.21 21.66 -37.25
CA SER A 5 41.45 20.70 -36.17
C SER A 5 40.72 21.10 -34.87
N SER A 6 40.81 22.37 -34.47
CA SER A 6 40.10 22.87 -33.28
C SER A 6 38.58 22.79 -33.41
N GLN A 7 38.02 23.13 -34.58
CA GLN A 7 36.59 23.01 -34.82
C GLN A 7 36.14 21.54 -34.81
N MET A 8 36.92 20.63 -35.40
CA MET A 8 36.62 19.20 -35.34
C MET A 8 36.68 18.64 -33.91
N SER A 9 37.61 19.10 -33.09
CA SER A 9 37.66 18.72 -31.66
C SER A 9 36.40 19.17 -30.91
N LEU A 10 35.96 20.41 -31.12
CA LEU A 10 34.76 20.95 -30.47
C LEU A 10 33.50 20.16 -30.87
N VAL A 11 33.37 19.83 -32.16
CA VAL A 11 32.26 19.01 -32.65
C VAL A 11 32.29 17.61 -32.03
N CYS A 12 33.47 16.98 -31.94
CA CYS A 12 33.62 15.68 -31.28
C CYS A 12 33.21 15.72 -29.80
N GLU A 13 33.61 16.77 -29.06
CA GLU A 13 33.23 16.96 -27.66
C GLU A 13 31.72 17.15 -27.51
N LEU A 14 31.11 17.98 -28.35
CA LEU A 14 29.67 18.23 -28.36
C LEU A 14 28.86 16.97 -28.68
N LEU A 15 29.30 16.19 -29.68
CA LEU A 15 28.67 14.92 -30.04
C LEU A 15 28.82 13.89 -28.93
N SER A 16 30.01 13.74 -28.36
CA SER A 16 30.26 12.81 -27.24
C SER A 16 29.41 13.15 -26.02
N SER A 17 29.34 14.44 -25.66
CA SER A 17 28.49 14.92 -24.57
C SER A 17 27.00 14.69 -24.84
N SER A 18 26.54 14.91 -26.07
CA SER A 18 25.15 14.69 -26.47
C SER A 18 24.76 13.21 -26.49
N ILE A 19 25.63 12.34 -27.01
CA ILE A 19 25.43 10.88 -26.98
C ILE A 19 25.41 10.37 -25.54
N THR A 20 26.33 10.84 -24.69
CA THR A 20 26.37 10.47 -23.28
C THR A 20 25.08 10.86 -22.56
N ARG A 21 24.58 12.09 -22.81
CA ARG A 21 23.27 12.53 -22.28
C ARG A 21 22.13 11.67 -22.78
N GLN A 22 22.11 11.31 -24.06
CA GLN A 22 21.07 10.44 -24.64
C GLN A 22 21.05 9.07 -23.95
N ILE A 23 22.23 8.46 -23.76
CA ILE A 23 22.36 7.16 -23.08
C ILE A 23 21.90 7.24 -21.63
N ILE A 24 22.30 8.29 -20.90
CA ILE A 24 21.87 8.50 -19.52
C ILE A 24 20.34 8.68 -19.46
N ASN A 25 19.76 9.44 -20.38
CA ASN A 25 18.33 9.66 -20.44
C ASN A 25 17.56 8.35 -20.68
N ILE A 26 18.00 7.54 -21.65
CA ILE A 26 17.42 6.21 -21.91
C ILE A 26 17.48 5.34 -20.66
N ARG A 27 18.65 5.25 -20.01
CA ARG A 27 18.81 4.45 -18.78
C ARG A 27 17.93 4.96 -17.63
N LEU A 28 17.77 6.28 -17.51
CA LEU A 28 16.88 6.87 -16.50
C LEU A 28 15.43 6.51 -16.77
N VAL A 29 14.98 6.59 -18.02
CA VAL A 29 13.62 6.19 -18.41
C VAL A 29 13.41 4.69 -18.13
N GLU A 30 14.30 3.82 -18.58
CA GLU A 30 14.21 2.38 -18.34
C GLU A 30 14.24 2.02 -16.84
N SER A 31 15.03 2.75 -16.04
CA SER A 31 15.09 2.55 -14.59
C SER A 31 13.80 3.01 -13.92
N LYS A 32 13.24 4.14 -14.36
CA LYS A 32 11.98 4.68 -13.88
C LYS A 32 10.83 3.73 -14.20
N GLU A 33 10.72 3.28 -15.45
CA GLU A 33 9.68 2.34 -15.88
C GLU A 33 9.74 1.02 -15.10
N ARG A 34 10.94 0.49 -14.85
CA ARG A 34 11.11 -0.69 -13.99
C ARG A 34 10.67 -0.45 -12.55
N ALA A 35 10.99 0.71 -11.98
CA ALA A 35 10.55 1.06 -10.64
C ALA A 35 9.02 1.17 -10.57
N GLU A 36 8.40 1.90 -11.50
CA GLU A 36 6.95 2.08 -11.57
C GLU A 36 6.20 0.74 -11.78
N ALA A 37 6.75 -0.16 -12.61
CA ALA A 37 6.19 -1.49 -12.81
C ALA A 37 6.26 -2.34 -11.52
N SER A 38 7.39 -2.28 -10.81
CA SER A 38 7.58 -2.97 -9.54
C SER A 38 6.62 -2.46 -8.45
N GLU A 39 6.48 -1.13 -8.34
CA GLU A 39 5.53 -0.49 -7.42
C GLU A 39 4.09 -0.86 -7.75
N ARG A 40 3.70 -0.86 -9.03
CA ARG A 40 2.36 -1.29 -9.45
C ARG A 40 2.09 -2.74 -9.07
N SER A 41 3.02 -3.65 -9.39
CA SER A 41 2.87 -5.08 -9.06
C SER A 41 2.76 -5.31 -7.55
N THR A 42 3.52 -4.54 -6.75
CA THR A 42 3.46 -4.63 -5.28
C THR A 42 2.09 -4.19 -4.76
N ARG A 43 1.55 -3.08 -5.29
CA ARG A 43 0.21 -2.59 -4.92
C ARG A 43 -0.89 -3.58 -5.29
N GLU A 44 -0.87 -4.10 -6.50
CA GLU A 44 -1.85 -5.09 -6.96
C GLU A 44 -1.81 -6.36 -6.09
N PHE A 45 -0.61 -6.82 -5.75
CA PHE A 45 -0.41 -7.95 -4.86
C PHE A 45 -0.97 -7.68 -3.45
N LEU A 46 -0.69 -6.52 -2.86
CA LEU A 46 -1.21 -6.16 -1.54
C LEU A 46 -2.73 -6.02 -1.53
N ALA A 47 -3.32 -5.42 -2.56
CA ALA A 47 -4.77 -5.31 -2.69
C ALA A 47 -5.42 -6.71 -2.79
N MET A 48 -4.88 -7.58 -3.63
CA MET A 48 -5.33 -8.97 -3.78
C MET A 48 -5.27 -9.72 -2.44
N ILE A 49 -4.12 -9.71 -1.77
CA ILE A 49 -3.95 -10.42 -0.50
C ILE A 49 -4.90 -9.89 0.57
N ASN A 50 -5.11 -8.58 0.67
CA ASN A 50 -6.07 -8.02 1.62
C ASN A 50 -7.50 -8.52 1.35
N HIS A 51 -7.93 -8.59 0.09
CA HIS A 51 -9.22 -9.18 -0.26
C HIS A 51 -9.32 -10.67 0.09
N GLU A 52 -8.27 -11.44 -0.22
CA GLU A 52 -8.21 -12.87 0.04
C GLU A 52 -8.11 -13.21 1.54
N LEU A 53 -7.52 -12.34 2.36
CA LEU A 53 -7.49 -12.49 3.82
C LEU A 53 -8.80 -12.09 4.49
N ARG A 54 -9.53 -11.12 3.92
CA ARG A 54 -10.79 -10.64 4.49
C ARG A 54 -11.87 -11.71 4.49
N THR A 55 -11.96 -12.52 3.43
CA THR A 55 -12.95 -13.60 3.30
C THR A 55 -12.84 -14.66 4.41
N PRO A 56 -11.70 -15.33 4.63
CA PRO A 56 -11.55 -16.31 5.71
C PRO A 56 -11.63 -15.67 7.09
N LEU A 57 -11.15 -14.42 7.27
CA LEU A 57 -11.29 -13.71 8.54
C LEU A 57 -12.75 -13.43 8.90
N ASN A 58 -13.56 -12.99 7.93
CA ASN A 58 -14.99 -12.78 8.14
C ASN A 58 -15.70 -14.10 8.45
N GLY A 59 -15.32 -15.20 7.79
CA GLY A 59 -15.84 -16.52 8.12
C GLY A 59 -15.48 -16.97 9.53
N LEU A 60 -14.25 -16.72 9.98
CA LEU A 60 -13.79 -17.00 11.34
C LEU A 60 -14.54 -16.16 12.37
N LEU A 61 -14.64 -14.84 12.18
CA LEU A 61 -15.37 -13.95 13.08
C LEU A 61 -16.86 -14.32 13.15
N GLY A 62 -17.50 -14.62 12.02
CA GLY A 62 -18.88 -15.09 12.02
C GLY A 62 -19.06 -16.42 12.75
N SER A 63 -18.08 -17.32 12.65
CA SER A 63 -18.10 -18.59 13.42
C SER A 63 -17.92 -18.35 14.92
N VAL A 64 -17.08 -17.39 15.31
CA VAL A 64 -16.90 -16.97 16.70
C VAL A 64 -18.17 -16.32 17.25
N GLU A 65 -18.86 -15.48 16.46
CA GLU A 65 -20.16 -14.91 16.83
C GLU A 65 -21.22 -16.01 17.02
N LEU A 66 -21.33 -16.97 16.09
CA LEU A 66 -22.28 -18.09 16.23
C LEU A 66 -21.96 -18.98 17.44
N LEU A 67 -20.68 -19.12 17.81
CA LEU A 67 -20.26 -19.81 19.03
C LEU A 67 -20.77 -19.10 20.29
N ALA A 68 -20.89 -17.77 20.27
CA ALA A 68 -21.41 -17.00 21.40
C ALA A 68 -22.88 -17.32 21.72
N ASP A 69 -23.66 -17.66 20.69
CA ASP A 69 -25.06 -18.07 20.83
C ASP A 69 -25.22 -19.51 21.37
N THR A 70 -24.12 -20.23 21.55
CA THR A 70 -24.13 -21.56 22.17
C THR A 70 -23.98 -21.46 23.70
N GLY A 71 -24.37 -22.52 24.41
CA GLY A 71 -24.17 -22.61 25.86
C GLY A 71 -22.69 -22.76 26.24
N LEU A 72 -21.94 -21.66 26.28
CA LEU A 72 -20.52 -21.65 26.64
C LEU A 72 -20.31 -21.73 28.15
N SER A 73 -19.38 -22.58 28.58
CA SER A 73 -18.83 -22.54 29.94
C SER A 73 -17.97 -21.30 30.17
N ASP A 74 -17.69 -20.93 31.42
CA ASP A 74 -16.97 -19.69 31.74
C ASP A 74 -15.56 -19.65 31.11
N GLY A 75 -14.81 -20.76 31.13
CA GLY A 75 -13.52 -20.83 30.45
C GLY A 75 -13.63 -20.70 28.91
N GLN A 76 -14.74 -21.15 28.31
CA GLN A 76 -14.98 -20.96 26.87
C GLN A 76 -15.37 -19.53 26.52
N LYS A 77 -16.02 -18.80 27.44
CA LYS A 77 -16.32 -17.36 27.25
C LYS A 77 -15.04 -16.53 27.19
N ASP A 78 -14.05 -16.83 28.03
CA ASP A 78 -12.75 -16.16 27.98
C ASP A 78 -12.01 -16.44 26.66
N LEU A 79 -12.06 -17.68 26.16
CA LEU A 79 -11.51 -18.04 24.86
C LEU A 79 -12.23 -17.34 23.71
N HIS A 80 -13.57 -17.31 23.74
CA HIS A 80 -14.39 -16.59 22.77
C HIS A 80 -14.02 -15.09 22.75
N HIS A 81 -13.91 -14.45 23.92
CA HIS A 81 -13.55 -13.05 24.02
C HIS A 81 -12.17 -12.77 23.40
N ASN A 82 -11.17 -13.58 23.73
CA ASN A 82 -9.83 -13.45 23.17
C ASN A 82 -9.81 -13.66 21.65
N LEU A 83 -10.54 -14.66 21.13
CA LEU A 83 -10.66 -14.91 19.69
C LEU A 83 -11.32 -13.74 18.97
N SER A 84 -12.42 -13.21 19.51
CA SER A 84 -13.13 -12.07 18.94
C SER A 84 -12.24 -10.82 18.92
N GLN A 85 -11.56 -10.51 20.03
CA GLN A 85 -10.68 -9.35 20.11
C GLN A 85 -9.49 -9.49 19.15
N SER A 86 -8.87 -10.66 19.08
CA SER A 86 -7.75 -10.93 18.17
C SER A 86 -8.16 -10.84 16.70
N GLY A 87 -9.34 -11.37 16.35
CA GLY A 87 -9.87 -11.29 14.99
C GLY A 87 -10.20 -9.85 14.58
N GLN A 88 -10.76 -9.05 15.49
CA GLN A 88 -11.03 -7.63 15.24
C GLN A 88 -9.73 -6.81 15.10
N LEU A 89 -8.72 -7.10 15.91
CA LEU A 89 -7.39 -6.49 15.78
C LEU A 89 -6.76 -6.84 14.43
N LEU A 90 -6.78 -8.12 14.03
CA LEU A 90 -6.25 -8.56 12.74
C LEU A 90 -7.00 -7.88 11.58
N ARG A 91 -8.32 -7.70 11.70
CA ARG A 91 -9.12 -6.97 10.71
C ARG A 91 -8.67 -5.51 10.59
N SER A 92 -8.38 -4.84 11.70
CA SER A 92 -7.83 -3.48 11.70
C SER A 92 -6.49 -3.43 10.97
N ILE A 93 -5.57 -4.33 11.32
CA ILE A 93 -4.23 -4.38 10.71
C ILE A 93 -4.31 -4.59 9.19
N ILE A 94 -5.20 -5.47 8.73
CA ILE A 94 -5.44 -5.71 7.29
C ILE A 94 -5.96 -4.44 6.61
N ASN A 95 -6.89 -3.73 7.23
CA ASN A 95 -7.40 -2.46 6.69
C ASN A 95 -6.30 -1.38 6.64
N ASP A 96 -5.53 -1.24 7.72
CA ASP A 96 -4.44 -0.27 7.81
C ASP A 96 -3.36 -0.52 6.74
N LEU A 97 -3.05 -1.80 6.47
CA LEU A 97 -2.13 -2.18 5.41
C LEU A 97 -2.64 -1.79 4.02
N LEU A 98 -3.95 -1.97 3.77
CA LEU A 98 -4.57 -1.56 2.51
C LEU A 98 -4.56 -0.05 2.36
N ASP A 99 -4.88 0.69 3.42
CA ASP A 99 -4.88 2.16 3.39
C ASP A 99 -3.48 2.72 3.21
N PHE A 100 -2.46 2.15 3.86
CA PHE A 100 -1.06 2.47 3.61
C PHE A 100 -0.70 2.27 2.13
N SER A 101 -1.11 1.15 1.52
CA SER A 101 -0.86 0.88 0.10
C SER A 101 -1.54 1.90 -0.82
N LYS A 102 -2.72 2.42 -0.47
CA LYS A 102 -3.40 3.49 -1.23
C LYS A 102 -2.71 4.85 -1.05
N ILE A 103 -2.22 5.16 0.15
CA ILE A 103 -1.49 6.41 0.43
C ILE A 103 -0.21 6.47 -0.40
N ASP A 104 0.58 5.40 -0.35
CA ASP A 104 1.85 5.29 -1.09
C ASP A 104 1.63 5.42 -2.61
N ALA A 105 0.48 4.94 -3.08
CA ALA A 105 0.03 5.06 -4.46
C ALA A 105 -0.48 6.45 -4.88
N GLY A 106 -0.69 7.37 -3.93
CA GLY A 106 -1.43 8.61 -4.17
C GLY A 106 -2.92 8.41 -4.53
N MET A 107 -3.50 7.25 -4.19
CA MET A 107 -4.88 6.87 -4.50
C MET A 107 -5.83 6.99 -3.29
N LEU A 108 -5.38 7.58 -2.18
CA LEU A 108 -6.25 7.81 -1.03
C LEU A 108 -7.26 8.92 -1.36
N GLU A 109 -8.52 8.56 -1.49
CA GLU A 109 -9.63 9.51 -1.65
C GLU A 109 -10.25 9.82 -0.29
N LEU A 110 -10.38 11.11 0.03
CA LEU A 110 -11.13 11.55 1.20
C LEU A 110 -12.62 11.54 0.88
N ILE A 111 -13.40 10.83 1.68
CA ILE A 111 -14.86 10.81 1.56
C ILE A 111 -15.42 11.85 2.52
N GLU A 112 -15.97 12.93 1.97
CA GLU A 112 -16.69 13.92 2.77
C GLU A 112 -18.00 13.31 3.29
N SER A 113 -18.21 13.37 4.60
CA SER A 113 -19.42 12.85 5.23
C SER A 113 -19.79 13.69 6.45
N ASP A 114 -21.10 13.85 6.66
CA ASP A 114 -21.60 14.53 7.85
C ASP A 114 -21.31 13.68 9.09
N PHE A 115 -20.65 14.28 10.08
CA PHE A 115 -20.43 13.66 11.38
C PHE A 115 -20.91 14.59 12.51
N THR A 116 -21.25 13.99 13.65
CA THR A 116 -21.61 14.75 14.85
C THR A 116 -20.44 14.76 15.83
N TRP A 117 -20.40 15.76 16.71
CA TRP A 117 -19.41 15.78 17.79
C TRP A 117 -19.47 14.50 18.66
N LYS A 118 -20.67 14.00 18.94
CA LYS A 118 -20.86 12.76 19.72
C LYS A 118 -20.26 11.53 19.05
N SER A 119 -20.36 11.41 17.72
CA SER A 119 -19.76 10.29 16.99
C SER A 119 -18.24 10.36 16.96
N LEU A 120 -17.66 11.56 16.87
CA LEU A 120 -16.20 11.76 16.97
C LEU A 120 -15.66 11.43 18.38
N GLU A 121 -16.35 11.89 19.43
CA GLU A 121 -15.92 11.67 20.80
C GLU A 121 -15.85 10.18 21.16
N SER A 122 -16.79 9.35 20.66
CA SER A 122 -16.75 7.90 20.87
C SER A 122 -15.58 7.22 20.16
N THR A 123 -15.21 7.70 18.97
CA THR A 123 -14.11 7.14 18.18
C THR A 123 -12.75 7.51 18.76
N ALA A 124 -12.59 8.75 19.26
CA ALA A 124 -11.34 9.21 19.86
C ALA A 124 -10.98 8.53 21.20
N LYS A 125 -11.96 7.93 21.90
CA LYS A 125 -11.72 7.20 23.16
C LYS A 125 -11.16 5.79 22.98
N HIS A 126 -11.11 5.27 21.76
CA HIS A 126 -10.62 3.92 21.43
C HIS A 126 -9.21 3.92 20.81
N PHE A 127 -8.60 5.09 20.61
CA PHE A 127 -7.18 5.28 20.31
C PHE A 127 -6.40 5.52 21.61
#